data_AF-A0AAW1RSR4-F1
#
_entry.id   AF-A0AAW1RSR4-F1
#
_cell.length_a   1.000
_cell.length_b   1.000
_cell.length_c   1.000
_cell.angle_alpha   90.00
_cell.angle_beta   90.00
_cell.angle_gamma   90.00
#
_symmetry.space_group_name_H-M   'P 1'
#
loop_
_entity.id
_entity.type
_entity.pdbx_description
1 polymer ?
#
loop_
_entity_poly.entity_id
_entity_poly.type
_entity_poly.pdbx_seq_one_letter_code
_entity_poly.pdbx_strand_id
1 'polypeptide(L)'
;MSGKAAEVKEKSKLVILHRDQADDYAILGCSTDHAYLPAFEAAPQLLRGADLVLAGYCIGIGEYAPMFSRRLGFTKAVFVALSLHARQLFYNCPTYAGGPGAALILRDGQLVGKKA
;
A
#
# COMPACT_ATOMS: atom_id res chain seq x y z
N MET A 1 -2.13 -1.26 44.66
CA MET A 1 -2.38 -0.08 43.82
C MET A 1 -1.83 -0.38 42.43
N SER A 2 -2.70 -0.58 41.44
CA SER A 2 -2.32 -0.99 40.08
C SER A 2 -1.88 0.24 39.28
N GLY A 3 -0.59 0.31 38.95
CA GLY A 3 -0.05 1.32 38.06
C GLY A 3 -0.43 0.99 36.61
N LYS A 4 -1.37 1.75 36.05
CA LYS A 4 -1.68 1.73 34.63
C LYS A 4 -0.40 2.14 33.88
N ALA A 5 0.27 1.19 33.23
CA ALA A 5 1.31 1.50 32.27
C ALA A 5 0.65 2.32 31.16
N ALA A 6 1.03 3.60 31.06
CA ALA A 6 0.66 4.42 29.92
C ALA A 6 1.31 3.77 28.71
N GLU A 7 0.49 3.22 27.82
CA GLU A 7 0.90 2.70 26.53
C GLU A 7 1.52 3.87 25.75
N VAL A 8 2.86 3.94 25.73
CA VAL A 8 3.60 4.94 24.96
C VAL A 8 3.36 4.60 23.51
N LYS A 9 2.42 5.30 22.87
CA LYS A 9 2.27 5.29 21.42
C LYS A 9 3.51 5.92 20.83
N GLU A 10 4.46 5.09 20.45
CA GLU A 10 5.63 5.50 19.70
C GLU A 10 5.14 6.16 18.39
N LYS A 11 5.33 7.48 18.30
CA LYS A 11 5.00 8.23 17.09
C LYS A 11 6.24 8.24 16.21
N SER A 12 6.28 7.34 15.22
CA SER A 12 7.30 7.39 14.17
C SER A 12 7.26 8.75 13.48
N LYS A 13 8.40 9.43 13.43
CA LYS A 13 8.55 10.68 12.68
C LYS A 13 8.94 10.34 11.25
N LEU A 14 8.13 10.78 10.30
CA LEU A 14 8.38 10.61 8.87
C LEU A 14 8.97 11.91 8.30
N VAL A 15 10.03 11.77 7.50
CA VAL A 15 10.63 12.88 6.74
C VAL A 15 10.61 12.52 5.26
N ILE A 16 10.47 13.52 4.41
CA ILE A 16 10.46 13.31 2.96
C ILE A 16 11.89 13.37 2.47
N LEU A 17 12.37 12.27 1.91
CA LEU A 17 13.72 12.16 1.36
C LEU A 17 13.75 12.52 -0.13
N HIS A 18 12.69 12.15 -0.86
CA HIS A 18 12.58 12.40 -2.29
C HIS A 18 11.11 12.52 -2.73
N ARG A 19 10.86 13.25 -3.83
CA ARG A 19 9.56 13.39 -4.48
C ARG A 19 9.76 13.44 -5.99
N ASP A 20 8.93 12.69 -6.71
CA ASP A 20 8.81 12.73 -8.16
C ASP A 20 7.34 12.95 -8.53
N GLN A 21 7.06 14.05 -9.25
CA GLN A 21 5.70 14.39 -9.67
C GLN A 21 5.30 13.70 -10.98
N ALA A 22 6.26 13.32 -11.82
CA ALA A 22 5.98 12.68 -13.10
C ALA A 22 5.50 11.24 -12.90
N ASP A 23 6.12 10.53 -11.96
CA ASP A 23 5.76 9.16 -11.59
C ASP A 23 4.89 9.10 -10.31
N ASP A 24 4.48 10.26 -9.80
CA ASP A 24 3.58 10.45 -8.65
C ASP A 24 4.00 9.67 -7.39
N TYR A 25 5.25 9.78 -6.94
CA TYR A 25 5.71 9.10 -5.72
C TYR A 25 6.58 9.98 -4.82
N ALA A 26 6.68 9.56 -3.54
CA ALA A 26 7.59 10.15 -2.57
C ALA A 26 8.25 9.04 -1.74
N ILE A 27 9.54 9.22 -1.43
CA ILE A 27 10.29 8.34 -0.54
C ILE A 27 10.33 8.97 0.85
N LEU A 28 9.88 8.23 1.85
CA LEU A 28 9.83 8.67 3.24
C LEU A 28 10.90 7.95 4.06
N GLY A 29 11.64 8.71 4.86
CA GLY A 29 12.51 8.19 5.91
C GLY A 29 11.76 8.13 7.23
N CYS A 30 11.92 7.05 7.98
CA CYS A 30 11.34 6.88 9.30
C CYS A 30 12.41 7.03 10.39
N SER A 31 12.07 7.70 11.49
CA SER A 31 12.96 7.82 12.66
C SER A 31 13.12 6.53 13.46
N THR A 32 12.29 5.52 13.20
CA THR A 32 12.27 4.25 13.91
C THR A 32 12.48 3.10 12.93
N ASP A 33 13.21 2.07 13.37
CA ASP A 33 13.37 0.84 12.60
C ASP A 33 12.02 0.12 12.46
N HIS A 34 11.80 -0.49 11.30
CA HIS A 34 10.57 -1.22 10.99
C HIS A 34 10.81 -2.20 9.84
N ALA A 35 10.07 -3.30 9.87
CA ALA A 35 10.13 -4.28 8.79
C ALA A 35 9.51 -3.72 7.51
N TYR A 36 10.20 -3.90 6.38
CA TYR A 36 9.71 -3.58 5.05
C TYR A 36 9.23 -4.82 4.33
N LEU A 37 8.23 -4.66 3.46
CA LEU A 37 7.88 -5.70 2.51
C LEU A 37 9.01 -5.85 1.48
N PRO A 38 9.43 -7.08 1.15
CA PRO A 38 10.40 -7.28 0.08
C PRO A 38 9.81 -6.80 -1.25
N ALA A 39 10.63 -6.16 -2.08
CA ALA A 39 10.21 -5.78 -3.42
C ALA A 39 10.06 -7.03 -4.31
N PHE A 40 9.13 -6.96 -5.26
CA PHE A 40 9.10 -7.89 -6.38
C PHE A 40 10.18 -7.48 -7.39
N GLU A 41 11.23 -8.29 -7.51
CA GLU A 41 12.41 -7.97 -8.33
C GLU A 41 12.40 -8.63 -9.72
N ALA A 42 11.41 -9.48 -10.00
CA ALA A 42 11.35 -10.18 -11.26
C ALA A 42 10.69 -9.35 -12.38
N ALA A 43 10.74 -9.86 -13.60
CA ALA A 43 10.24 -9.16 -14.77
C ALA A 43 8.73 -8.84 -14.65
N PRO A 44 8.28 -7.59 -14.89
CA PRO A 44 6.88 -7.21 -14.70
C PRO A 44 5.88 -8.08 -15.47
N GLN A 45 6.29 -8.66 -16.60
CA GLN A 45 5.47 -9.56 -17.41
C GLN A 45 4.94 -10.76 -16.62
N LEU A 46 5.66 -11.19 -15.58
CA LEU A 46 5.26 -12.28 -14.69
C LEU A 46 4.07 -11.93 -13.79
N LEU A 47 3.69 -10.65 -13.71
CA LEU A 47 2.51 -10.18 -12.98
C LEU A 47 1.20 -10.41 -13.76
N ARG A 48 1.27 -10.74 -15.06
CA ARG A 48 0.08 -11.05 -15.85
C ARG A 48 -0.58 -12.32 -15.33
N GLY A 49 -1.84 -12.21 -14.89
CA GLY A 49 -2.59 -13.33 -14.33
C GLY A 49 -2.18 -13.70 -12.89
N ALA A 50 -1.29 -12.95 -12.27
CA ALA A 50 -0.94 -13.14 -10.86
C ALA A 50 -2.10 -12.73 -9.94
N ASP A 51 -2.25 -13.45 -8.83
CA ASP A 51 -3.16 -13.06 -7.75
C ASP A 51 -2.56 -11.89 -6.96
N LEU A 52 -3.06 -10.69 -7.23
CA LEU A 52 -2.66 -9.47 -6.55
C LEU A 52 -3.74 -9.01 -5.56
N VAL A 53 -3.28 -8.43 -4.46
CA VAL A 53 -4.13 -7.85 -3.42
C VAL A 53 -3.69 -6.41 -3.20
N LEU A 54 -4.66 -5.49 -3.19
CA LEU A 54 -4.43 -4.12 -2.77
C LEU A 54 -4.64 -4.04 -1.25
N ALA A 55 -3.61 -3.57 -0.54
CA ALA A 55 -3.57 -3.39 0.90
C ALA A 55 -3.41 -1.90 1.24
N GLY A 56 -4.22 -1.41 2.18
CA GLY A 56 -4.23 0.01 2.51
C GLY A 56 -5.30 0.35 3.53
N TYR A 57 -5.24 1.58 4.03
CA TYR A 57 -6.25 2.09 4.97
C TYR A 57 -7.50 2.53 4.20
N CYS A 58 -8.67 2.43 4.84
CA CYS A 58 -9.97 2.79 4.23
C CYS A 58 -10.37 1.99 2.98
N ILE A 59 -9.83 0.78 2.78
CA ILE A 59 -10.21 -0.07 1.64
C ILE A 59 -11.58 -0.72 1.88
N GLY A 60 -12.52 -0.52 0.96
CA GLY A 60 -13.76 -1.31 0.86
C GLY A 60 -14.92 -0.86 1.76
N ILE A 61 -14.93 0.38 2.24
CA ILE A 61 -15.91 0.85 3.22
C ILE A 61 -16.30 2.28 2.86
N GLY A 62 -17.47 2.47 2.25
CA GLY A 62 -17.96 3.79 1.78
C GLY A 62 -18.23 4.76 2.94
N GLU A 63 -19.50 4.86 3.36
CA GLU A 63 -19.97 5.79 4.40
C GLU A 63 -19.35 5.54 5.79
N TYR A 64 -18.74 4.36 5.99
CA TYR A 64 -18.09 3.96 7.22
C TYR A 64 -16.56 4.18 7.24
N ALA A 65 -15.97 4.69 6.14
CA ALA A 65 -14.53 4.98 6.06
C ALA A 65 -13.98 5.75 7.30
N PRO A 66 -14.68 6.77 7.86
CA PRO A 66 -14.18 7.48 9.03
C PRO A 66 -14.00 6.57 10.26
N MET A 67 -14.91 5.62 10.48
CA MET A 67 -14.89 4.69 11.62
C MET A 67 -13.77 3.65 11.52
N PHE A 68 -13.32 3.37 10.30
CA PHE A 68 -12.30 2.36 10.00
C PHE A 68 -11.01 2.96 9.46
N SER A 69 -10.84 4.28 9.57
CA SER A 69 -9.70 5.04 9.04
C SER A 69 -8.33 4.60 9.54
N ARG A 70 -8.29 3.84 10.65
CA ARG A 70 -7.07 3.28 11.24
C ARG A 70 -6.92 1.77 11.04
N ARG A 71 -7.81 1.14 10.27
CA ARG A 71 -7.75 -0.31 10.00
C ARG A 71 -7.20 -0.55 8.60
N LEU A 72 -6.22 -1.45 8.54
CA LEU A 72 -5.72 -1.98 7.28
C LEU A 72 -6.78 -2.89 6.67
N GLY A 73 -7.14 -2.63 5.41
CA GLY A 73 -8.04 -3.45 4.62
C GLY A 73 -7.32 -4.07 3.43
N PHE A 74 -7.95 -5.10 2.86
CA PHE A 74 -7.44 -5.85 1.71
C PHE A 74 -8.54 -6.06 0.70
N THR A 75 -8.24 -5.90 -0.59
CA THR A 75 -9.17 -6.22 -1.68
C THR A 75 -8.43 -6.88 -2.83
N LYS A 76 -9.06 -7.85 -3.49
CA LYS A 76 -8.46 -8.53 -4.63
C LYS A 76 -8.39 -7.57 -5.82
N ALA A 77 -7.21 -7.47 -6.42
CA ALA A 77 -7.04 -6.85 -7.72
C ALA A 77 -7.36 -7.90 -8.80
N VAL A 78 -8.35 -7.58 -9.64
CA VAL A 78 -8.80 -8.41 -10.76
C VAL A 78 -8.48 -7.73 -12.08
N PHE A 79 -8.46 -8.50 -13.18
CA PHE A 79 -8.14 -7.98 -14.51
C PHE A 79 -6.79 -7.24 -14.57
N VAL A 80 -5.76 -7.82 -13.96
CA VAL A 80 -4.40 -7.25 -13.96
C VAL A 80 -3.83 -7.26 -15.38
N ALA A 81 -3.49 -6.08 -15.87
CA ALA A 81 -2.86 -5.84 -17.16
C ALA A 81 -1.65 -4.90 -16.99
N LEU A 82 -0.73 -4.96 -17.94
CA LEU A 82 0.44 -4.09 -17.99
C LEU A 82 0.29 -3.09 -19.12
N SER A 83 0.74 -1.86 -18.90
CA SER A 83 0.91 -0.90 -19.98
C SER A 83 1.93 -1.39 -21.01
N LEU A 84 1.86 -0.83 -22.22
CA LEU A 84 2.73 -1.22 -23.34
C LEU A 84 4.23 -1.16 -22.97
N HIS A 85 4.61 -0.18 -22.15
CA HIS A 85 5.99 0.02 -21.69
C HIS A 85 6.32 -0.68 -20.37
N ALA A 86 5.40 -1.50 -19.83
CA ALA A 86 5.53 -2.20 -18.56
C ALA A 86 5.85 -1.27 -17.36
N ARG A 87 5.47 0.01 -17.44
CA ARG A 87 5.66 1.01 -16.38
C ARG A 87 4.46 1.12 -15.44
N GLN A 88 3.29 0.69 -15.88
CA GLN A 88 2.04 0.83 -15.15
C GLN A 88 1.28 -0.48 -15.15
N LEU A 89 0.63 -0.77 -14.02
CA LEU A 89 -0.30 -1.88 -13.87
C LEU A 89 -1.72 -1.33 -13.85
N PHE A 90 -2.56 -1.86 -14.74
CA PHE A 90 -3.99 -1.64 -14.73
C PHE A 90 -4.62 -2.82 -13.99
N TYR A 91 -5.54 -2.53 -13.10
CA TYR A 91 -6.33 -3.54 -12.40
C TYR A 91 -7.65 -2.93 -11.98
N ASN A 92 -8.65 -3.78 -11.83
CA ASN A 92 -9.92 -3.41 -11.25
C ASN A 92 -9.97 -3.95 -9.82
N CYS A 93 -10.49 -3.14 -8.90
CA CYS A 93 -10.76 -3.56 -7.54
C CYS A 93 -11.89 -2.70 -6.97
N PRO A 94 -12.78 -3.27 -6.14
CA PRO A 94 -13.75 -2.49 -5.41
C PRO A 94 -13.00 -1.63 -4.39
N THR A 95 -12.68 -0.39 -4.77
CA THR A 95 -12.08 0.63 -3.91
C THR A 95 -12.94 1.89 -3.96
N TYR A 96 -13.08 2.54 -2.80
CA TYR A 96 -13.69 3.86 -2.71
C TYR A 96 -12.61 4.95 -2.72
N ALA A 97 -13.00 6.19 -3.05
CA ALA A 97 -12.13 7.36 -3.07
C ALA A 97 -11.50 7.59 -1.70
N GLY A 98 -10.22 7.24 -1.57
CA GLY A 98 -9.47 7.32 -0.31
C GLY A 98 -8.14 6.57 -0.26
N GLY A 99 -7.68 5.96 -1.37
CA GLY A 99 -6.51 5.07 -1.38
C GLY A 99 -5.30 5.42 -2.26
N PRO A 100 -4.94 6.69 -2.57
CA PRO A 100 -3.61 6.98 -3.12
C PRO A 100 -2.52 6.43 -2.20
N GLY A 101 -1.51 5.77 -2.75
CA GLY A 101 -0.41 5.19 -1.99
C GLY A 101 -0.71 3.84 -1.30
N ALA A 102 -1.88 3.22 -1.55
CA ALA A 102 -2.12 1.84 -1.12
C ALA A 102 -1.15 0.86 -1.81
N ALA A 103 -0.65 -0.13 -1.08
CA ALA A 103 0.32 -1.10 -1.56
C ALA A 103 -0.36 -2.21 -2.38
N LEU A 104 0.18 -2.51 -3.55
CA LEU A 104 -0.21 -3.68 -4.35
C LEU A 104 0.78 -4.80 -4.06
N ILE A 105 0.28 -5.93 -3.56
CA ILE A 105 1.10 -7.01 -3.00
C ILE A 105 0.72 -8.33 -3.70
N LEU A 106 1.73 -9.16 -3.96
CA LEU A 106 1.54 -10.56 -4.34
C LEU A 106 1.06 -11.39 -3.14
N ARG A 107 0.46 -12.55 -3.43
CA ARG A 107 0.00 -13.49 -2.40
C ARG A 107 1.11 -13.96 -1.44
N ASP A 108 2.36 -13.97 -1.90
CA ASP A 108 3.56 -14.33 -1.12
C ASP A 108 4.12 -13.18 -0.26
N GLY A 109 3.50 -12.00 -0.31
CA GLY A 109 3.89 -10.84 0.49
C GLY A 109 4.90 -9.90 -0.17
N GLN A 110 5.23 -10.10 -1.46
CA GLN A 110 6.11 -9.17 -2.18
C GLN A 110 5.37 -7.92 -2.65
N LEU A 111 5.99 -6.75 -2.46
CA LEU A 111 5.48 -5.46 -2.92
C LEU A 111 5.72 -5.32 -4.43
N VAL A 112 4.64 -5.17 -5.18
CA VAL A 112 4.66 -5.00 -6.64
C VAL A 112 4.63 -3.53 -7.05
N GLY A 113 3.95 -2.70 -6.27
CA GLY A 113 3.82 -1.28 -6.55
C GLY A 113 2.82 -0.61 -5.63
N LYS A 114 2.38 0.59 -6.02
CA LYS A 114 1.36 1.35 -5.28
C LYS A 114 0.24 1.80 -6.21
N LYS A 115 -0.94 2.04 -5.63
CA LYS A 115 -2.01 2.78 -6.31
C LYS A 115 -1.57 4.25 -6.45
N ALA A 116 -1.60 4.76 -7.67
CA ALA A 116 -1.58 6.20 -7.93
C ALA A 116 -2.91 6.80 -7.46
#